data_AF-A0A7M2XH50-F1
#
_entry.id   AF-A0A7M2XH50-F1
#
_cell.length_a   1.000
_cell.length_b   1.000
_cell.length_c   1.000
_cell.angle_alpha   90.00
_cell.angle_beta   90.00
_cell.angle_gamma   90.00
#
_symmetry.space_group_name_H-M   'P 1'
#
loop_
_entity.id
_entity.type
_entity.pdbx_description
1 polymer ?
#
loop_
_entity_poly.entity_id
_entity_poly.type
_entity_poly.pdbx_seq_one_letter_code
_entity_poly.pdbx_strand_id
1 'polypeptide(L)'
;MTAPWTLQQINAVAPDPSSMTAARGVASAWLETGHDTTALWGLCRGRGTTPYRTAIDPSAPAYTCTCPSRKLPCKHALSLLVRWSEGAVPAAQAPDFVTGWLAARIASTTLPAPADEPVKATDPATARRRAERVAAGLDDLDRWLTDRIRHGLGAVDHGYDIYEAIAARMVDAQAPGAASALRALAAVVNDETDWPARLLEEYARLHLMAVAYRQRDELPRPLLRALQTHLGFGTRSEEVRAEPAVRDRWQVLAVRVTEESRMFTRKTWLRGRSSGRWAILLDFAHGTARFATPLPFPGSLVDADLHFYPGAAPLRAVLGRQHGETEPFTTLPATGLDAALDEYARMRGADPWLRTWPVLLDAVTPTDSEDGWYVVDPSGRALPLAGDDDSRWRLHAVAGGRPVTVCGDWDGTALTPVSLFTGGQVMTW
;
A
#
# COMPACT_ATOMS: atom_id res chain seq x y z
N MET A 1 21.78 10.54 -16.59
CA MET A 1 20.94 10.92 -17.74
C MET A 1 19.62 10.16 -17.62
N THR A 2 18.51 10.85 -17.35
CA THR A 2 17.20 10.21 -17.29
C THR A 2 16.71 9.93 -18.70
N ALA A 3 16.61 8.66 -19.07
CA ALA A 3 16.02 8.25 -20.34
C ALA A 3 14.51 8.60 -20.36
N PRO A 4 13.94 8.96 -21.53
CA PRO A 4 12.50 9.14 -21.67
C PRO A 4 11.72 7.95 -21.13
N TRP A 5 10.69 8.22 -20.33
CA TRP A 5 9.80 7.18 -19.83
C TRP A 5 9.08 6.49 -20.99
N THR A 6 8.75 5.22 -20.81
CA THR A 6 7.87 4.49 -21.73
C THR A 6 6.41 4.86 -21.48
N LEU A 7 5.55 4.71 -22.49
CA LEU A 7 4.11 4.92 -22.33
C LEU A 7 3.50 4.06 -21.21
N GLN A 8 4.09 2.89 -20.93
CA GLN A 8 3.69 2.03 -19.83
C GLN A 8 4.02 2.61 -18.47
N GLN A 9 5.23 3.17 -18.28
CA GLN A 9 5.57 3.86 -17.03
C GLN A 9 4.63 5.04 -16.77
N ILE A 10 4.22 5.74 -17.84
CA ILE A 10 3.25 6.85 -17.77
C ILE A 10 1.85 6.34 -17.37
N ASN A 11 1.41 5.21 -17.94
CA ASN A 11 0.13 4.59 -17.58
C ASN A 11 0.14 4.10 -16.12
N ALA A 12 1.24 3.54 -15.64
CA ALA A 12 1.36 3.01 -14.27
C ALA A 12 1.24 4.11 -13.19
N VAL A 13 1.58 5.35 -13.52
CA VAL A 13 1.42 6.50 -12.61
C VAL A 13 0.13 7.28 -12.85
N ALA A 14 -0.66 6.95 -13.89
CA ALA A 14 -1.87 7.69 -14.20
C ALA A 14 -2.95 7.43 -13.13
N PRO A 15 -3.69 8.47 -12.68
CA PRO A 15 -4.70 8.28 -11.62
C PRO A 15 -5.86 7.37 -12.05
N ASP A 16 -6.20 7.41 -13.35
CA ASP A 16 -7.26 6.62 -13.95
C ASP A 16 -7.16 6.69 -15.49
N PRO A 17 -7.81 5.76 -16.24
CA PRO A 17 -7.81 5.77 -17.70
C PRO A 17 -8.37 7.06 -18.32
N SER A 18 -9.35 7.71 -17.66
CA SER A 18 -9.96 8.96 -18.16
C SER A 18 -8.95 10.11 -18.19
N SER A 19 -7.99 10.10 -17.26
CA SER A 19 -6.91 11.09 -17.17
C SER A 19 -5.93 10.96 -18.33
N MET A 20 -5.63 9.73 -18.78
CA MET A 20 -4.82 9.49 -19.98
C MET A 20 -5.54 9.94 -21.26
N THR A 21 -6.83 9.67 -21.39
CA THR A 21 -7.64 10.18 -22.51
C THR A 21 -7.64 11.71 -22.54
N ALA A 22 -7.83 12.35 -21.38
CA ALA A 22 -7.77 13.79 -21.26
C ALA A 22 -6.38 14.38 -21.56
N ALA A 23 -5.30 13.63 -21.29
CA ALA A 23 -3.93 14.03 -21.58
C ALA A 23 -3.65 14.11 -23.10
N ARG A 24 -4.17 13.15 -23.88
CA ARG A 24 -4.10 13.19 -25.35
C ARG A 24 -4.78 14.44 -25.91
N GLY A 25 -5.92 14.82 -25.32
CA GLY A 25 -6.69 16.00 -25.74
C GLY A 25 -5.99 17.35 -25.53
N VAL A 26 -4.89 17.41 -24.78
CA VAL A 26 -4.12 18.66 -24.56
C VAL A 26 -2.74 18.65 -25.22
N ALA A 27 -2.39 17.61 -25.99
CA ALA A 27 -1.06 17.44 -26.59
C ALA A 27 -0.65 18.57 -27.56
N SER A 28 -1.63 19.20 -28.23
CA SER A 28 -1.40 20.35 -29.14
C SER A 28 -1.39 21.71 -28.44
N ALA A 29 -1.67 21.76 -27.13
CA ALA A 29 -1.84 23.01 -26.39
C ALA A 29 -0.54 23.54 -25.75
N TRP A 30 0.60 22.88 -25.94
CA TRP A 30 1.89 23.31 -25.40
C TRP A 30 2.48 24.48 -26.18
N LEU A 31 2.80 25.56 -25.48
CA LEU A 31 3.46 26.74 -26.01
C LEU A 31 4.98 26.57 -25.99
N GLU A 32 5.47 26.07 -24.85
CA GLU A 32 6.88 25.83 -24.59
C GLU A 32 7.01 24.53 -23.81
N THR A 33 8.06 23.77 -24.10
CA THR A 33 8.43 22.54 -23.39
C THR A 33 9.94 22.45 -23.34
N GLY A 34 10.49 21.91 -22.27
CA GLY A 34 11.91 21.64 -22.16
C GLY A 34 12.19 20.52 -21.19
N HIS A 35 13.37 19.91 -21.32
CA HIS A 35 13.91 19.02 -20.30
C HIS A 35 15.39 19.31 -20.08
N ASP A 36 15.88 18.94 -18.90
CA ASP A 36 17.32 18.81 -18.63
C ASP A 36 17.58 17.42 -18.03
N THR A 37 18.69 17.25 -17.30
CA THR A 37 19.03 15.98 -16.65
C THR A 37 18.21 15.69 -15.39
N THR A 38 17.46 16.66 -14.87
CA THR A 38 16.78 16.61 -13.57
C THR A 38 15.26 16.72 -13.69
N ALA A 39 14.75 17.46 -14.66
CA ALA A 39 13.33 17.76 -14.78
C ALA A 39 12.85 17.93 -16.22
N LEU A 40 11.54 17.82 -16.36
CA LEU A 40 10.76 18.09 -17.56
C LEU A 40 9.78 19.22 -17.23
N TRP A 41 9.59 20.19 -18.11
CA TRP A 41 8.67 21.30 -17.88
C TRP A 41 7.96 21.75 -19.15
N GLY A 42 6.88 22.51 -18.96
CA GLY A 42 6.21 23.16 -20.07
C GLY A 42 5.14 24.16 -19.65
N LEU A 43 4.77 25.00 -20.62
CA LEU A 43 3.68 25.96 -20.55
C LEU A 43 2.53 25.47 -21.41
N CYS A 44 1.46 24.97 -20.79
CA CYS A 44 0.27 24.50 -21.50
C CYS A 44 -0.79 25.60 -21.55
N ARG A 45 -1.32 25.90 -22.74
CA ARG A 45 -2.43 26.84 -22.92
C ARG A 45 -3.65 26.34 -22.15
N GLY A 46 -4.12 27.15 -21.21
CA GLY A 46 -5.31 26.90 -20.41
C GLY A 46 -6.57 27.55 -21.00
N ARG A 47 -7.67 27.50 -20.25
CA ARG A 47 -8.90 28.26 -20.56
C ARG A 47 -8.79 29.75 -20.21
N GLY A 48 -7.79 30.14 -19.41
CA GLY A 48 -7.51 31.53 -19.03
C GLY A 48 -6.36 32.14 -19.84
N THR A 49 -6.01 33.38 -19.52
CA THR A 49 -4.95 34.15 -20.18
C THR A 49 -3.54 33.69 -19.79
N THR A 50 -3.36 33.12 -18.60
CA THR A 50 -2.05 32.62 -18.12
C THR A 50 -1.93 31.12 -18.41
N PRO A 51 -0.86 30.66 -19.10
CA PRO A 51 -0.65 29.24 -19.34
C PRO A 51 -0.34 28.49 -18.04
N TYR A 52 -0.75 27.22 -17.98
CA TYR A 52 -0.43 26.37 -16.85
C TYR A 52 1.04 25.96 -16.89
N ARG A 53 1.77 26.33 -15.84
CA ARG A 53 3.16 25.92 -15.63
C ARG A 53 3.15 24.51 -15.09
N THR A 54 3.82 23.61 -15.79
CA THR A 54 3.96 22.20 -15.41
C THR A 54 5.43 21.88 -15.27
N ALA A 55 5.82 21.19 -14.18
CA ALA A 55 7.14 20.63 -14.01
C ALA A 55 7.06 19.23 -13.40
N ILE A 56 7.97 18.37 -13.81
CA ILE A 56 8.02 16.96 -13.46
C ILE A 56 9.47 16.60 -13.18
N ASP A 57 9.70 15.89 -12.09
CA ASP A 57 10.97 15.24 -11.79
C ASP A 57 10.76 13.75 -12.09
N PRO A 58 11.31 13.22 -13.19
CA PRO A 58 11.12 11.84 -13.59
C PRO A 58 11.98 10.84 -12.78
N SER A 59 12.92 11.30 -11.96
CA SER A 59 13.75 10.42 -11.12
C SER A 59 13.03 10.02 -9.82
N ALA A 60 12.29 10.97 -9.24
CA ALA A 60 11.47 10.81 -8.06
C ALA A 60 10.07 11.34 -8.39
N PRO A 61 9.24 10.52 -9.09
CA PRO A 61 8.12 10.91 -9.94
C PRO A 61 7.14 11.88 -9.26
N ALA A 62 7.50 13.15 -9.30
CA ALA A 62 6.80 14.22 -8.61
C ALA A 62 6.38 15.25 -9.63
N TYR A 63 5.21 15.82 -9.40
CA TYR A 63 4.49 16.61 -10.38
C TYR A 63 4.02 17.91 -9.75
N THR A 64 4.27 19.02 -10.42
CA THR A 64 3.63 20.30 -10.12
C THR A 64 2.97 20.84 -11.37
N CYS A 65 1.75 21.33 -11.23
CA CYS A 65 1.02 22.00 -12.30
C CYS A 65 0.11 23.06 -11.70
N THR A 66 0.09 24.27 -12.26
CA THR A 66 -0.77 25.37 -11.78
C THR A 66 -2.23 25.25 -12.23
N CYS A 67 -2.64 24.13 -12.83
CA CYS A 67 -4.02 23.91 -13.23
C CYS A 67 -4.94 23.59 -12.03
N PRO A 68 -6.25 23.86 -12.12
CA PRO A 68 -7.19 23.62 -11.02
C PRO A 68 -7.54 22.14 -10.80
N SER A 69 -6.88 21.21 -11.52
CA SER A 69 -7.14 19.79 -11.38
C SER A 69 -6.66 19.27 -10.03
N ARG A 70 -7.48 18.43 -9.39
CA ARG A 70 -7.14 17.72 -8.15
C ARG A 70 -6.46 16.36 -8.39
N LYS A 71 -6.42 15.88 -9.64
CA LYS A 71 -5.77 14.61 -10.01
C LYS A 71 -4.27 14.83 -10.26
N LEU A 72 -3.42 13.95 -9.73
CA LEU A 72 -1.96 13.98 -9.92
C LEU A 72 -1.41 12.60 -10.23
N PRO A 73 -0.63 12.43 -11.32
CA PRO A 73 -0.34 13.43 -12.35
C PRO A 73 -1.63 13.92 -13.05
N CYS A 74 -1.75 15.24 -13.26
CA CYS A 74 -2.90 15.80 -13.97
C CYS A 74 -2.74 15.54 -15.48
N LYS A 75 -3.80 15.79 -16.26
CA LYS A 75 -3.74 15.63 -17.72
C LYS A 75 -2.58 16.39 -18.40
N HIS A 76 -2.15 17.53 -17.85
CA HIS A 76 -1.01 18.28 -18.38
C HIS A 76 0.32 17.58 -18.04
N ALA A 77 0.49 17.09 -16.82
CA ALA A 77 1.68 16.32 -16.47
C ALA A 77 1.79 15.02 -17.31
N LEU A 78 0.69 14.28 -17.45
CA LEU A 78 0.63 13.08 -18.30
C LEU A 78 0.92 13.41 -19.77
N SER A 79 0.33 14.50 -20.31
CA SER A 79 0.57 14.91 -21.69
C SER A 79 2.03 15.28 -21.94
N LEU A 80 2.67 15.97 -20.99
CA LEU A 80 4.07 16.34 -21.08
C LEU A 80 4.99 15.10 -21.05
N LEU A 81 4.69 14.12 -20.19
CA LEU A 81 5.40 12.85 -20.15
C LEU A 81 5.25 12.06 -21.46
N VAL A 82 4.05 12.00 -22.04
CA VAL A 82 3.82 11.32 -23.32
C VAL A 82 4.65 11.96 -24.42
N ARG A 83 4.65 13.30 -24.50
CA ARG A 83 5.49 14.02 -25.47
C ARG A 83 6.97 13.76 -25.26
N TRP A 84 7.42 13.65 -24.02
CA TRP A 84 8.81 13.33 -23.72
C TRP A 84 9.17 11.90 -24.14
N SER A 85 8.28 10.93 -23.88
CA SER A 85 8.39 9.55 -24.36
C SER A 85 8.52 9.45 -25.88
N GLU A 86 7.79 10.31 -26.60
CA GLU A 86 7.83 10.43 -28.07
C GLU A 86 9.06 11.21 -28.61
N GLY A 87 9.94 11.71 -27.74
CA GLY A 87 11.08 12.53 -28.13
C GLY A 87 10.72 13.95 -28.59
N ALA A 88 9.49 14.41 -28.31
CA ALA A 88 8.94 15.68 -28.77
C ALA A 88 9.12 16.84 -27.77
N VAL A 89 9.98 16.67 -26.76
CA VAL A 89 10.38 17.71 -25.81
C VAL A 89 11.89 17.94 -25.96
N PRO A 90 12.35 19.16 -26.28
CA PRO A 90 13.77 19.44 -26.51
C PRO A 90 14.55 19.61 -25.20
N ALA A 91 15.86 19.39 -25.26
CA ALA A 91 16.76 19.78 -24.19
C ALA A 91 16.86 21.31 -24.10
N ALA A 92 16.72 21.87 -22.90
CA ALA A 92 16.77 23.32 -22.66
C ALA A 92 17.24 23.62 -21.24
N GLN A 93 17.56 24.88 -20.93
CA GLN A 93 17.87 25.30 -19.57
C GLN A 93 16.59 25.43 -18.74
N ALA A 94 16.59 24.89 -17.51
CA ALA A 94 15.45 24.97 -16.61
C ALA A 94 15.11 26.44 -16.25
N PRO A 95 13.84 26.88 -16.41
CA PRO A 95 13.40 28.21 -16.00
C PRO A 95 13.24 28.32 -14.47
N ASP A 96 13.20 29.55 -13.96
CA ASP A 96 13.23 29.86 -12.52
C ASP A 96 12.17 29.13 -11.68
N PHE A 97 10.97 28.90 -12.24
CA PHE A 97 9.92 28.19 -11.51
C PHE A 97 10.25 26.70 -11.31
N VAL A 98 11.04 26.10 -12.21
CA VAL A 98 11.49 24.71 -12.14
C VAL A 98 12.63 24.61 -11.14
N THR A 99 13.63 25.49 -11.24
CA THR A 99 14.78 25.51 -10.32
C THR A 99 14.33 25.78 -8.88
N GLY A 100 13.45 26.76 -8.67
CA GLY A 100 12.86 27.06 -7.36
C GLY A 100 12.03 25.90 -6.80
N TRP A 101 11.28 25.20 -7.66
CA TRP A 101 10.51 24.02 -7.26
C TRP A 101 11.43 22.85 -6.86
N LEU A 102 12.47 22.56 -7.64
CA LEU A 102 13.45 21.52 -7.35
C LEU A 102 14.23 21.83 -6.06
N ALA A 103 14.65 23.08 -5.85
CA ALA A 103 15.35 23.50 -4.64
C ALA A 103 14.48 23.33 -3.39
N ALA A 104 13.20 23.74 -3.45
CA ALA A 104 12.26 23.52 -2.36
C ALA A 104 12.06 22.02 -2.06
N ARG A 105 12.09 21.18 -3.09
CA ARG A 105 12.00 19.72 -2.93
C ARG A 105 13.25 19.12 -2.30
N ILE A 106 14.44 19.50 -2.73
CA ILE A 106 15.70 19.05 -2.12
C ILE A 106 15.76 19.45 -0.64
N ALA A 107 15.34 20.68 -0.32
CA ALA A 107 15.23 21.13 1.07
C ALA A 107 14.22 20.30 1.88
N SER A 108 13.17 19.75 1.26
CA SER A 108 12.19 18.89 1.93
C SER A 108 12.61 17.42 2.04
N THR A 109 13.42 16.92 1.09
CA THR A 109 13.95 15.54 1.09
C THR A 109 15.20 15.40 1.93
N THR A 110 15.93 16.49 2.15
CA THR A 110 16.88 16.62 3.26
C THR A 110 16.05 16.77 4.52
N LEU A 111 15.41 15.66 4.95
CA LEU A 111 14.82 15.59 6.28
C LEU A 111 15.90 16.09 7.25
N PRO A 112 15.62 17.10 8.09
CA PRO A 112 16.51 17.41 9.17
C PRO A 112 16.82 16.10 9.90
N ALA A 113 18.11 15.86 10.21
CA ALA A 113 18.43 14.89 11.24
C ALA A 113 17.49 15.22 12.40
N PRO A 114 16.73 14.23 12.94
CA PRO A 114 15.77 14.53 13.99
C PRO A 114 16.54 15.28 15.07
N ALA A 115 16.04 16.47 15.43
CA ALA A 115 16.49 17.08 16.65
C ALA A 115 16.30 16.02 17.74
N ASP A 116 17.33 15.80 18.55
CA ASP A 116 17.30 14.94 19.76
C ASP A 116 16.36 15.56 20.81
N GLU A 117 15.13 15.87 20.44
CA GLU A 117 14.08 16.14 21.40
C GLU A 117 13.58 14.80 21.91
N PRO A 118 13.74 14.53 23.22
CA PRO A 118 13.28 13.28 23.79
C PRO A 118 11.78 13.15 23.52
N VAL A 119 11.42 12.08 22.83
CA VAL A 119 10.05 11.57 22.77
C VAL A 119 9.48 11.60 24.18
N LYS A 120 8.55 12.52 24.46
CA LYS A 120 7.84 12.55 25.74
C LYS A 120 7.14 11.21 25.92
N ALA A 121 7.71 10.38 26.78
CA ALA A 121 7.10 9.13 27.20
C ALA A 121 5.72 9.46 27.78
N THR A 122 4.72 8.66 27.39
CA THR A 122 3.39 8.78 27.99
C THR A 122 3.51 8.54 29.49
N ASP A 123 2.87 9.39 30.29
CA ASP A 123 2.82 9.25 31.74
C ASP A 123 2.37 7.81 32.13
N PRO A 124 3.11 7.10 33.00
CA PRO A 124 2.81 5.72 33.38
C PRO A 124 1.39 5.52 33.90
N ALA A 125 0.83 6.49 34.64
CA ALA A 125 -0.54 6.39 35.15
C ALA A 125 -1.57 6.45 34.02
N THR A 126 -1.35 7.30 33.02
CA THR A 126 -2.18 7.37 31.80
C THR A 126 -2.10 6.07 30.98
N ALA A 127 -0.91 5.51 30.81
CA ALA A 127 -0.72 4.23 30.12
C ALA A 127 -1.45 3.08 30.84
N ARG A 128 -1.37 3.04 32.18
CA ARG A 128 -2.07 2.05 33.01
C ARG A 128 -3.59 2.17 32.88
N ARG A 129 -4.15 3.39 32.99
CA ARG A 129 -5.60 3.61 32.83
C ARG A 129 -6.10 3.19 31.45
N ARG A 130 -5.31 3.45 30.39
CA ARG A 130 -5.61 2.95 29.04
C ARG A 130 -5.64 1.42 29.01
N ALA A 131 -4.63 0.76 29.59
CA ALA A 131 -4.58 -0.70 29.63
C ALA A 131 -5.77 -1.30 30.38
N GLU A 132 -6.18 -0.71 31.50
CA GLU A 132 -7.35 -1.13 32.28
C GLU A 132 -8.66 -0.97 31.48
N ARG A 133 -8.83 0.13 30.74
CA ARG A 133 -10.00 0.34 29.85
C ARG A 133 -10.05 -0.68 28.71
N VAL A 134 -8.92 -0.93 28.07
CA VAL A 134 -8.82 -1.90 26.97
C VAL A 134 -9.12 -3.30 27.50
N ALA A 135 -8.57 -3.68 28.65
CA ALA A 135 -8.85 -4.98 29.28
C ALA A 135 -10.34 -5.17 29.55
N ALA A 136 -10.98 -4.20 30.22
CA ALA A 136 -12.41 -4.25 30.50
C ALA A 136 -13.27 -4.33 29.22
N GLY A 137 -12.94 -3.54 28.20
CA GLY A 137 -13.65 -3.59 26.92
C GLY A 137 -13.51 -4.94 26.22
N LEU A 138 -12.30 -5.53 26.23
CA LEU A 138 -12.09 -6.84 25.62
C LEU A 138 -12.77 -7.98 26.39
N ASP A 139 -12.87 -7.89 27.72
CA ASP A 139 -13.65 -8.86 28.51
C ASP A 139 -15.16 -8.75 28.22
N ASP A 140 -15.68 -7.54 28.00
CA ASP A 140 -17.06 -7.32 27.58
C ASP A 140 -17.31 -7.89 26.18
N LEU A 141 -16.39 -7.64 25.24
CA LEU A 141 -16.44 -8.18 23.88
C LEU A 141 -16.42 -9.72 23.91
N ASP A 142 -15.54 -10.32 24.69
CA ASP A 142 -15.40 -11.77 24.81
C ASP A 142 -16.69 -12.44 25.29
N ARG A 143 -17.34 -11.84 26.32
CA ARG A 143 -18.64 -12.31 26.81
C ARG A 143 -19.72 -12.19 25.73
N TRP A 144 -19.74 -11.08 25.00
CA TRP A 144 -20.69 -10.85 23.91
C TRP A 144 -20.51 -11.85 22.76
N LEU A 145 -19.27 -12.12 22.33
CA LEU A 145 -18.96 -13.11 21.30
C LEU A 145 -19.41 -14.51 21.73
N THR A 146 -19.06 -14.91 22.96
CA THR A 146 -19.40 -16.22 23.51
C THR A 146 -20.91 -16.41 23.63
N ASP A 147 -21.65 -15.37 24.04
CA ASP A 147 -23.10 -15.41 24.14
C ASP A 147 -23.76 -15.64 22.77
N ARG A 148 -23.25 -14.99 21.72
CA ARG A 148 -23.75 -15.20 20.35
C ARG A 148 -23.50 -16.61 19.84
N ILE A 149 -22.32 -17.17 20.11
CA ILE A 149 -22.02 -18.55 19.75
C ILE A 149 -22.96 -19.53 20.47
N ARG A 150 -23.24 -19.30 21.76
CA ARG A 150 -24.16 -20.15 22.55
C ARG A 150 -25.60 -20.13 22.02
N HIS A 151 -26.08 -18.97 21.59
CA HIS A 151 -27.41 -18.84 20.99
C HIS A 151 -27.48 -19.39 19.55
N GLY A 152 -26.32 -19.53 18.89
CA GLY A 152 -26.19 -20.03 17.53
C GLY A 152 -26.20 -18.91 16.50
N LEU A 153 -25.25 -18.93 15.56
CA LEU A 153 -25.05 -17.85 14.58
C LEU A 153 -26.30 -17.61 13.71
N GLY A 154 -27.02 -18.66 13.31
CA GLY A 154 -28.25 -18.50 12.52
C GLY A 154 -29.47 -17.97 13.28
N ALA A 155 -29.41 -17.92 14.62
CA ALA A 155 -30.54 -17.53 15.46
C ALA A 155 -30.40 -16.12 16.04
N VAL A 156 -29.22 -15.51 15.96
CA VAL A 156 -28.95 -14.16 16.47
C VAL A 156 -29.09 -13.11 15.36
N ASP A 157 -29.45 -11.89 15.75
CA ASP A 157 -29.52 -10.77 14.82
C ASP A 157 -28.13 -10.23 14.47
N HIS A 158 -27.84 -10.10 13.18
CA HIS A 158 -26.61 -9.58 12.61
C HIS A 158 -26.76 -8.18 11.99
N GLY A 159 -27.79 -7.44 12.41
CA GLY A 159 -28.01 -6.05 12.04
C GLY A 159 -26.77 -5.16 12.21
N TYR A 160 -26.62 -4.17 11.33
CA TYR A 160 -25.51 -3.22 11.38
C TYR A 160 -25.45 -2.47 12.72
N ASP A 161 -26.60 -2.06 13.24
CA ASP A 161 -26.75 -1.34 14.51
C ASP A 161 -26.27 -2.15 15.72
N ILE A 162 -26.48 -3.47 15.69
CA ILE A 162 -25.99 -4.40 16.69
C ILE A 162 -24.45 -4.42 16.74
N TYR A 163 -23.81 -4.51 15.58
CA TYR A 163 -22.35 -4.47 15.48
C TYR A 163 -21.79 -3.09 15.81
N GLU A 164 -22.45 -2.02 15.36
CA GLU A 164 -22.04 -0.65 15.67
C GLU A 164 -22.12 -0.37 17.17
N ALA A 165 -23.14 -0.86 17.87
CA ALA A 165 -23.28 -0.68 19.32
C ALA A 165 -22.10 -1.28 20.10
N ILE A 166 -21.63 -2.48 19.73
CA ILE A 166 -20.45 -3.08 20.36
C ILE A 166 -19.14 -2.44 19.88
N ALA A 167 -19.06 -2.03 18.61
CA ALA A 167 -17.90 -1.30 18.08
C ALA A 167 -17.69 0.05 18.77
N ALA A 168 -18.76 0.81 19.03
CA ALA A 168 -18.72 2.06 19.77
C ALA A 168 -18.13 1.86 21.18
N ARG A 169 -18.55 0.80 21.88
CA ARG A 169 -17.96 0.42 23.18
C ARG A 169 -16.47 0.10 23.08
N MET A 170 -16.02 -0.51 21.99
CA MET A 170 -14.58 -0.76 21.76
C MET A 170 -13.80 0.55 21.52
N VAL A 171 -14.40 1.55 20.87
CA VAL A 171 -13.79 2.88 20.74
C VAL A 171 -13.65 3.53 22.12
N ASP A 172 -14.71 3.49 22.95
CA ASP A 172 -14.69 4.03 24.31
C ASP A 172 -13.66 3.30 25.20
N ALA A 173 -13.52 1.99 25.00
CA ALA A 173 -12.50 1.16 25.64
C ALA A 173 -11.07 1.40 25.11
N GLN A 174 -10.89 2.25 24.10
CA GLN A 174 -9.60 2.54 23.45
C GLN A 174 -8.99 1.37 22.66
N ALA A 175 -9.84 0.51 22.10
CA ALA A 175 -9.50 -0.59 21.19
C ALA A 175 -10.11 -0.37 19.78
N PRO A 176 -9.76 0.73 19.06
CA PRO A 176 -10.39 1.06 17.78
C PRO A 176 -10.14 0.01 16.68
N GLY A 177 -9.08 -0.80 16.78
CA GLY A 177 -8.85 -1.90 15.85
C GLY A 177 -9.90 -3.02 15.98
N ALA A 178 -10.30 -3.36 17.22
CA ALA A 178 -11.41 -4.28 17.46
C ALA A 178 -12.74 -3.69 16.98
N ALA A 179 -12.96 -2.38 17.18
CA ALA A 179 -14.12 -1.67 16.66
C ALA A 179 -14.22 -1.77 15.12
N SER A 180 -13.10 -1.56 14.42
CA SER A 180 -13.03 -1.67 12.96
C SER A 180 -13.34 -3.10 12.48
N ALA A 181 -12.81 -4.11 13.17
CA ALA A 181 -13.09 -5.50 12.85
C ALA A 181 -14.57 -5.86 13.04
N LEU A 182 -15.21 -5.37 14.11
CA LEU A 182 -16.65 -5.55 14.36
C LEU A 182 -17.52 -4.93 13.26
N ARG A 183 -17.18 -3.71 12.81
CA ARG A 183 -17.91 -3.04 11.73
C ARG A 183 -17.84 -3.78 10.40
N ALA A 184 -16.75 -4.49 10.15
CA ALA A 184 -16.59 -5.31 8.94
C ALA A 184 -17.47 -6.57 8.92
N LEU A 185 -17.98 -7.03 10.06
CA LEU A 185 -18.75 -8.28 10.15
C LEU A 185 -20.11 -8.21 9.48
N ALA A 186 -20.71 -7.01 9.39
CA ALA A 186 -21.95 -6.83 8.66
C ALA A 186 -21.79 -7.19 7.17
N ALA A 187 -20.65 -6.85 6.56
CA ALA A 187 -20.35 -7.22 5.18
C ALA A 187 -20.18 -8.74 5.03
N VAL A 188 -19.49 -9.40 5.97
CA VAL A 188 -19.32 -10.86 5.96
C VAL A 188 -20.68 -11.58 5.91
N VAL A 189 -21.66 -11.14 6.68
CA VAL A 189 -22.99 -11.78 6.69
C VAL A 189 -23.78 -11.52 5.40
N ASN A 190 -23.59 -10.36 4.76
CA ASN A 190 -24.35 -9.97 3.57
C ASN A 190 -23.74 -10.50 2.26
N ASP A 191 -22.41 -10.62 2.19
CA ASP A 191 -21.69 -10.80 0.94
C ASP A 191 -21.12 -12.23 0.76
N GLU A 192 -20.97 -13.00 1.84
CA GLU A 192 -20.37 -14.35 1.79
C GLU A 192 -21.41 -15.46 1.70
N THR A 193 -21.24 -16.37 0.75
CA THR A 193 -22.12 -17.55 0.59
C THR A 193 -22.08 -18.47 1.80
N ASP A 194 -20.90 -18.71 2.38
CA ASP A 194 -20.70 -19.48 3.62
C ASP A 194 -20.37 -18.54 4.80
N TRP A 195 -21.17 -17.49 4.93
CA TRP A 195 -21.00 -16.50 5.99
C TRP A 195 -20.89 -17.09 7.41
N PRO A 196 -21.54 -18.21 7.82
CA PRO A 196 -21.40 -18.70 9.18
C PRO A 196 -19.97 -19.14 9.51
N ALA A 197 -19.30 -19.84 8.59
CA ALA A 197 -17.92 -20.26 8.77
C ALA A 197 -16.98 -19.04 8.80
N ARG A 198 -17.14 -18.11 7.86
CA ARG A 198 -16.34 -16.87 7.78
C ARG A 198 -16.52 -15.98 9.01
N LEU A 199 -17.76 -15.84 9.50
CA LEU A 199 -18.07 -15.09 10.70
C LEU A 199 -17.46 -15.73 11.95
N LEU A 200 -17.51 -17.07 12.06
CA LEU A 200 -16.91 -17.79 13.17
C LEU A 200 -15.39 -17.58 13.23
N GLU A 201 -14.70 -17.56 12.08
CA GLU A 201 -13.27 -17.23 12.05
C GLU A 201 -12.97 -15.81 12.56
N GLU A 202 -13.78 -14.82 12.18
CA GLU A 202 -13.61 -13.45 12.65
C GLU A 202 -13.91 -13.32 14.14
N TYR A 203 -14.94 -14.00 14.65
CA TYR A 203 -15.21 -14.11 16.08
C TYR A 203 -14.05 -14.77 16.82
N ALA A 204 -13.48 -15.85 16.28
CA ALA A 204 -12.32 -16.52 16.86
C ALA A 204 -11.09 -15.60 16.91
N ARG A 205 -10.86 -14.79 15.86
CA ARG A 205 -9.79 -13.77 15.85
C ARG A 205 -9.99 -12.73 16.95
N LEU A 206 -11.21 -12.18 17.08
CA LEU A 206 -11.53 -11.19 18.13
C LEU A 206 -11.42 -11.79 19.54
N HIS A 207 -11.92 -13.01 19.74
CA HIS A 207 -11.76 -13.78 20.98
C HIS A 207 -10.27 -13.97 21.31
N LEU A 208 -9.45 -14.34 20.33
CA LEU A 208 -8.01 -14.49 20.51
C LEU A 208 -7.34 -13.18 20.93
N MET A 209 -7.79 -12.02 20.42
CA MET A 209 -7.29 -10.72 20.89
C MET A 209 -7.57 -10.51 22.39
N ALA A 210 -8.79 -10.83 22.84
CA ALA A 210 -9.17 -10.70 24.24
C ALA A 210 -8.35 -11.64 25.14
N VAL A 211 -8.21 -12.91 24.75
CA VAL A 211 -7.39 -13.90 25.47
C VAL A 211 -5.93 -13.44 25.55
N ALA A 212 -5.33 -13.05 24.43
CA ALA A 212 -3.94 -12.61 24.39
C ALA A 212 -3.72 -11.35 25.23
N TYR A 213 -4.67 -10.40 25.25
CA TYR A 213 -4.54 -9.18 26.04
C TYR A 213 -4.64 -9.42 27.55
N ARG A 214 -5.41 -10.43 27.99
CA ARG A 214 -5.42 -10.88 29.38
C ARG A 214 -4.05 -11.41 29.81
N GLN A 215 -3.35 -12.11 28.92
CA GLN A 215 -2.02 -12.69 29.16
C GLN A 215 -0.86 -11.80 28.69
N ARG A 216 -1.11 -10.52 28.42
CA ARG A 216 -0.17 -9.60 27.75
C ARG A 216 1.21 -9.50 28.44
N ASP A 217 1.26 -9.68 29.75
CA ASP A 217 2.49 -9.56 30.54
C ASP A 217 3.41 -10.78 30.38
N GLU A 218 2.87 -11.89 29.87
CA GLU A 218 3.60 -13.14 29.57
C GLU A 218 3.95 -13.28 28.08
N LEU A 219 3.38 -12.44 27.21
CA LEU A 219 3.60 -12.53 25.77
C LEU A 219 5.02 -12.11 25.38
N PRO A 220 5.66 -12.82 24.43
CA PRO A 220 6.89 -12.32 23.80
C PRO A 220 6.69 -10.91 23.26
N ARG A 221 7.66 -10.02 23.50
CA ARG A 221 7.57 -8.60 23.13
C ARG A 221 7.15 -8.37 21.66
N PRO A 222 7.64 -9.11 20.65
CA PRO A 222 7.17 -8.95 19.27
C PRO A 222 5.66 -9.24 19.09
N LEU A 223 5.15 -10.30 19.74
CA LEU A 223 3.73 -10.67 19.69
C LEU A 223 2.86 -9.66 20.42
N LEU A 224 3.32 -9.14 21.57
CA LEU A 224 2.63 -8.06 22.28
C LEU A 224 2.51 -6.80 21.41
N ARG A 225 3.57 -6.44 20.65
CA ARG A 225 3.55 -5.31 19.73
C ARG A 225 2.61 -5.53 18.54
N ALA A 226 2.53 -6.75 18.02
CA ALA A 226 1.55 -7.12 16.99
C ALA A 226 0.13 -6.96 17.54
N LEU A 227 -0.19 -7.56 18.70
CA LEU A 227 -1.48 -7.43 19.37
C LEU A 227 -1.88 -5.96 19.59
N GLN A 228 -0.96 -5.14 20.09
CA GLN A 228 -1.18 -3.70 20.28
C GLN A 228 -1.53 -3.00 18.96
N THR A 229 -0.81 -3.32 17.88
CA THR A 229 -1.07 -2.76 16.56
C THR A 229 -2.46 -3.15 16.05
N HIS A 230 -2.85 -4.42 16.17
CA HIS A 230 -4.18 -4.91 15.79
C HIS A 230 -5.31 -4.35 16.66
N LEU A 231 -5.03 -4.00 17.92
CA LEU A 231 -5.96 -3.26 18.77
C LEU A 231 -6.05 -1.76 18.43
N GLY A 232 -5.17 -1.25 17.57
CA GLY A 232 -5.13 0.15 17.15
C GLY A 232 -4.26 1.05 18.02
N PHE A 233 -3.26 0.50 18.71
CA PHE A 233 -2.25 1.29 19.39
C PHE A 233 -1.27 1.84 18.34
N GLY A 234 -1.31 3.16 18.13
CA GLY A 234 -0.40 3.82 17.22
C GLY A 234 1.06 3.77 17.72
N THR A 235 1.98 3.48 16.80
CA THR A 235 3.41 3.74 16.98
C THR A 235 3.76 4.94 16.10
N ARG A 236 4.43 5.94 16.64
CA ARG A 236 4.76 7.16 15.89
C ARG A 236 5.90 6.89 14.92
N SER A 237 5.86 7.50 13.73
CA SER A 237 6.89 7.29 12.71
C SER A 237 8.28 7.69 13.20
N GLU A 238 8.39 8.66 14.11
CA GLU A 238 9.66 9.07 14.73
C GLU A 238 10.24 7.96 15.62
N GLU A 239 9.39 7.27 16.39
CA GLU A 239 9.80 6.13 17.22
C GLU A 239 10.26 4.97 16.34
N VAL A 240 9.57 4.73 15.22
CA VAL A 240 9.99 3.70 14.25
C VAL A 240 11.34 4.06 13.64
N ARG A 241 11.59 5.32 13.27
CA ARG A 241 12.89 5.74 12.73
C ARG A 241 14.06 5.59 13.72
N ALA A 242 13.77 5.51 15.02
CA ALA A 242 14.79 5.24 16.04
C ALA A 242 15.13 3.74 16.16
N GLU A 243 14.30 2.84 15.62
CA GLU A 243 14.61 1.41 15.57
C GLU A 243 15.79 1.14 14.62
N PRO A 244 16.54 0.04 14.81
CA PRO A 244 17.66 -0.31 13.93
C PRO A 244 17.24 -0.37 12.44
N ALA A 245 17.99 0.33 11.60
CA ALA A 245 17.80 0.32 10.16
C ALA A 245 18.17 -1.05 9.57
N VAL A 246 17.37 -1.49 8.59
CA VAL A 246 17.72 -2.55 7.67
C VAL A 246 18.09 -1.91 6.34
N ARG A 247 19.40 -1.86 6.04
CA ARG A 247 19.87 -1.44 4.73
C ARG A 247 19.77 -2.60 3.75
N ASP A 248 19.17 -2.35 2.60
CA ASP A 248 19.17 -3.27 1.46
C ASP A 248 18.95 -2.48 0.16
N ARG A 249 19.06 -3.17 -0.97
CA ARG A 249 18.57 -2.71 -2.26
C ARG A 249 17.14 -3.20 -2.43
N TRP A 250 16.18 -2.31 -2.26
CA TRP A 250 14.76 -2.61 -2.25
C TRP A 250 14.17 -2.52 -3.65
N GLN A 251 13.64 -3.63 -4.14
CA GLN A 251 12.89 -3.69 -5.40
C GLN A 251 11.47 -3.19 -5.17
N VAL A 252 11.07 -2.12 -5.85
CA VAL A 252 9.71 -1.62 -5.84
C VAL A 252 8.86 -2.45 -6.80
N LEU A 253 7.99 -3.29 -6.23
CA LEU A 253 7.21 -4.25 -6.99
C LEU A 253 5.86 -3.67 -7.42
N ALA A 254 5.20 -2.94 -6.53
CA ALA A 254 3.90 -2.35 -6.82
C ALA A 254 3.67 -1.07 -6.02
N VAL A 255 2.80 -0.22 -6.56
CA VAL A 255 2.24 0.95 -5.86
C VAL A 255 0.74 0.94 -6.13
N ARG A 256 -0.07 1.07 -5.07
CA ARG A 256 -1.52 1.21 -5.17
C ARG A 256 -1.95 2.42 -4.37
N VAL A 257 -2.82 3.24 -4.95
CA VAL A 257 -3.44 4.37 -4.26
C VAL A 257 -4.93 4.08 -4.11
N THR A 258 -5.42 4.11 -2.87
CA THR A 258 -6.85 4.01 -2.56
C THR A 258 -7.35 5.33 -2.00
N GLU A 259 -8.63 5.61 -2.18
CA GLU A 259 -9.32 6.77 -1.59
C GLU A 259 -10.48 6.29 -0.74
N GLU A 260 -10.55 6.78 0.50
CA GLU A 260 -11.68 6.57 1.39
C GLU A 260 -12.00 7.88 2.10
N SER A 261 -13.23 8.40 1.96
CA SER A 261 -13.68 9.61 2.66
C SER A 261 -12.71 10.81 2.57
N ARG A 262 -12.17 11.07 1.37
CA ARG A 262 -11.14 12.11 1.08
C ARG A 262 -9.78 11.87 1.72
N MET A 263 -9.54 10.70 2.32
CA MET A 263 -8.22 10.22 2.73
C MET A 263 -7.67 9.32 1.64
N PHE A 264 -6.52 9.70 1.07
CA PHE A 264 -5.79 8.90 0.11
C PHE A 264 -4.71 8.11 0.83
N THR A 265 -4.66 6.81 0.59
CA THR A 265 -3.60 5.93 1.09
C THR A 265 -2.80 5.40 -0.07
N ARG A 266 -1.48 5.62 -0.06
CA ARG A 266 -0.56 4.98 -1.01
C ARG A 266 0.17 3.85 -0.30
N LYS A 267 -0.02 2.64 -0.81
CA LYS A 267 0.66 1.42 -0.39
C LYS A 267 1.73 1.05 -1.42
N THR A 268 2.95 0.82 -0.97
CA THR A 268 4.08 0.44 -1.83
C THR A 268 4.69 -0.86 -1.33
N TRP A 269 4.80 -1.84 -2.22
CA TRP A 269 5.37 -3.16 -1.93
C TRP A 269 6.83 -3.20 -2.33
N LEU A 270 7.68 -3.60 -1.40
CA LEU A 270 9.12 -3.70 -1.57
C LEU A 270 9.62 -5.10 -1.22
N ARG A 271 10.59 -5.61 -1.98
CA ARG A 271 11.35 -6.82 -1.62
C ARG A 271 12.83 -6.51 -1.61
N GLY A 272 13.51 -6.80 -0.50
CA GLY A 272 14.95 -6.62 -0.36
C GLY A 272 15.70 -7.63 -1.23
N ARG A 273 16.62 -7.15 -2.08
CA ARG A 273 17.33 -8.01 -3.03
C ARG A 273 18.34 -8.94 -2.35
N SER A 274 18.97 -8.47 -1.28
CA SER A 274 19.99 -9.25 -0.56
C SER A 274 19.37 -10.03 0.59
N SER A 275 18.46 -9.40 1.32
CA SER A 275 17.82 -10.00 2.49
C SER A 275 16.64 -10.91 2.15
N GLY A 276 16.05 -10.77 0.96
CA GLY A 276 14.77 -11.38 0.64
C GLY A 276 13.65 -10.93 1.56
N ARG A 277 13.76 -9.77 2.22
CA ARG A 277 12.76 -9.31 3.19
C ARG A 277 11.63 -8.55 2.51
N TRP A 278 10.39 -8.79 2.91
CA TRP A 278 9.25 -7.94 2.52
C TRP A 278 9.22 -6.63 3.31
N ALA A 279 8.85 -5.54 2.64
CA ALA A 279 8.47 -4.30 3.31
C ALA A 279 7.29 -3.62 2.60
N ILE A 280 6.46 -2.93 3.40
CA ILE A 280 5.36 -2.11 2.91
C ILE A 280 5.52 -0.69 3.44
N LEU A 281 5.55 0.27 2.53
CA LEU A 281 5.46 1.69 2.87
C LEU A 281 4.01 2.15 2.74
N LEU A 282 3.54 2.91 3.73
CA LEU A 282 2.21 3.53 3.74
C LEU A 282 2.35 5.04 3.88
N ASP A 283 1.88 5.77 2.87
CA ASP A 283 1.74 7.22 2.93
C ASP A 283 0.26 7.61 2.90
N PHE A 284 -0.06 8.70 3.59
CA PHE A 284 -1.41 9.23 3.67
C PHE A 284 -1.44 10.68 3.17
N ALA A 285 -2.51 11.05 2.48
CA ALA A 285 -2.74 12.42 2.03
C ALA A 285 -4.23 12.77 2.15
N HIS A 286 -4.55 13.98 2.62
CA HIS A 286 -5.93 14.43 2.77
C HIS A 286 -6.36 15.34 1.62
N GLY A 287 -7.58 15.13 1.11
CA GLY A 287 -8.23 15.95 0.08
C GLY A 287 -7.73 15.76 -1.34
N THR A 288 -6.45 15.43 -1.54
CA THR A 288 -5.84 15.10 -2.83
C THR A 288 -4.79 14.00 -2.66
N ALA A 289 -4.50 13.25 -3.73
CA ALA A 289 -3.41 12.26 -3.79
C ALA A 289 -2.02 12.90 -3.88
N ARG A 290 -1.74 13.92 -3.05
CA ARG A 290 -0.45 14.60 -2.91
C ARG A 290 0.29 14.05 -1.71
N PHE A 291 1.17 13.09 -1.95
CA PHE A 291 2.00 12.52 -0.91
C PHE A 291 3.28 13.33 -0.73
N ALA A 292 3.65 13.64 0.51
CA ALA A 292 4.84 14.43 0.83
C ALA A 292 6.13 13.64 0.55
N THR A 293 6.11 12.34 0.81
CA THR A 293 7.25 11.44 0.58
C THR A 293 7.40 11.16 -0.92
N PRO A 294 8.53 11.48 -1.57
CA PRO A 294 8.81 10.90 -2.88
C PRO A 294 9.09 9.41 -2.69
N LEU A 295 8.35 8.56 -3.38
CA LEU A 295 8.61 7.13 -3.41
C LEU A 295 9.08 6.69 -4.80
N PRO A 296 9.90 5.64 -4.87
CA PRO A 296 10.39 5.12 -6.15
C PRO A 296 9.24 4.44 -6.91
N PHE A 297 9.31 4.41 -8.24
CA PHE A 297 8.26 3.86 -9.09
C PHE A 297 8.38 2.32 -9.22
N PRO A 298 7.29 1.59 -9.51
CA PRO A 298 7.35 0.15 -9.79
C PRO A 298 8.39 -0.21 -10.86
N GLY A 299 9.20 -1.25 -10.63
CA GLY A 299 10.32 -1.65 -11.50
C GLY A 299 11.66 -1.02 -11.14
N SER A 300 11.70 -0.19 -10.11
CA SER A 300 12.93 0.43 -9.63
C SER A 300 13.54 -0.29 -8.42
N LEU A 301 14.84 -0.09 -8.24
CA LEU A 301 15.69 -0.65 -7.21
C LEU A 301 16.35 0.50 -6.47
N VAL A 302 16.15 0.55 -5.15
CA VAL A 302 16.61 1.67 -4.32
C VAL A 302 17.46 1.18 -3.17
N ASP A 303 18.70 1.64 -3.10
CA ASP A 303 19.58 1.44 -1.93
C ASP A 303 19.15 2.38 -0.81
N ALA A 304 18.51 1.82 0.22
CA ALA A 304 17.97 2.59 1.33
C ALA A 304 17.94 1.82 2.64
N ASP A 305 17.96 2.60 3.72
CA ASP A 305 17.63 2.16 5.06
C ASP A 305 16.11 2.10 5.22
N LEU A 306 15.57 0.97 5.69
CA LEU A 306 14.19 0.86 6.14
C LEU A 306 14.14 0.57 7.63
N HIS A 307 13.26 1.29 8.33
CA HIS A 307 12.98 1.08 9.75
C HIS A 307 11.61 0.42 9.89
N PHE A 308 11.56 -0.75 10.51
CA PHE A 308 10.33 -1.54 10.57
C PHE A 308 9.53 -1.24 11.83
N TYR A 309 8.21 -1.20 11.68
CA TYR A 309 7.32 -1.17 12.83
C TYR A 309 7.53 -2.45 13.66
N PRO A 310 7.75 -2.33 14.99
CA PRO A 310 7.92 -3.50 15.85
C PRO A 310 6.70 -4.43 15.81
N GLY A 311 6.93 -5.73 15.69
CA GLY A 311 5.89 -6.75 15.63
C GLY A 311 6.47 -8.14 15.40
N ALA A 312 5.62 -9.16 15.52
CA ALA A 312 6.03 -10.56 15.31
C ALA A 312 6.25 -10.91 13.82
N ALA A 313 5.49 -10.27 12.92
CA ALA A 313 5.68 -10.33 11.47
C ALA A 313 5.89 -8.89 10.91
N PRO A 314 7.06 -8.27 11.16
CA PRO A 314 7.29 -6.86 10.86
C PRO A 314 7.37 -6.61 9.35
N LEU A 315 6.27 -6.09 8.80
CA LEU A 315 6.07 -5.84 7.38
C LEU A 315 6.03 -4.34 7.03
N ARG A 316 5.33 -3.54 7.84
CA ARG A 316 5.25 -2.09 7.62
C ARG A 316 6.59 -1.45 7.98
N ALA A 317 7.05 -0.52 7.16
CA ALA A 317 8.29 0.21 7.39
C ALA A 317 8.15 1.72 7.12
N VAL A 318 9.14 2.48 7.60
CA VAL A 318 9.39 3.88 7.26
C VAL A 318 10.69 3.95 6.47
N LEU A 319 10.66 4.72 5.37
CA LEU A 319 11.85 5.01 4.58
C LEU A 319 12.81 5.90 5.38
N GLY A 320 14.04 5.44 5.53
CA GLY A 320 15.16 6.17 6.11
C GLY A 320 16.02 6.82 5.03
N ARG A 321 17.35 6.82 5.24
CA ARG A 321 18.31 7.40 4.30
C ARG A 321 18.40 6.59 3.01
N GLN A 322 18.43 7.28 1.88
CA GLN A 322 18.78 6.71 0.58
C GLN A 322 20.28 6.91 0.31
N HIS A 323 20.94 5.90 -0.26
CA HIS A 323 22.40 5.86 -0.42
C HIS A 323 22.88 5.93 -1.87
N GLY A 324 21.97 6.14 -2.83
CA GLY A 324 22.31 6.24 -4.25
C GLY A 324 21.12 6.63 -5.13
N GLU A 325 21.38 6.74 -6.43
CA GLU A 325 20.33 6.94 -7.42
C GLU A 325 19.49 5.66 -7.59
N THR A 326 18.25 5.87 -8.02
CA THR A 326 17.32 4.79 -8.34
C THR A 326 17.72 4.09 -9.64
N GLU A 327 17.82 2.77 -9.62
CA GLU A 327 18.19 1.94 -10.78
C GLU A 327 17.01 1.05 -11.23
N PRO A 328 16.91 0.63 -12.49
CA PRO A 328 15.99 -0.45 -12.87
C PRO A 328 16.51 -1.80 -12.37
N PHE A 329 15.62 -2.72 -12.00
CA PHE A 329 16.00 -4.14 -11.81
C PHE A 329 15.56 -5.02 -12.97
N THR A 330 16.33 -6.07 -13.25
CA THR A 330 16.11 -7.02 -14.35
C THR A 330 15.84 -8.45 -13.88
N THR A 331 15.88 -8.70 -12.57
CA THR A 331 15.67 -10.02 -11.97
C THR A 331 14.74 -9.89 -10.77
N LEU A 332 13.95 -10.91 -10.50
CA LEU A 332 12.98 -10.94 -9.41
C LEU A 332 13.27 -12.14 -8.51
N PRO A 333 13.28 -11.98 -7.17
CA PRO A 333 13.40 -13.09 -6.23
C PRO A 333 12.03 -13.77 -6.06
N ALA A 334 11.38 -14.12 -7.18
CA ALA A 334 10.08 -14.76 -7.20
C ALA A 334 10.18 -16.22 -6.78
N THR A 335 9.11 -16.74 -6.19
CA THR A 335 9.05 -18.09 -5.63
C THR A 335 7.85 -18.86 -6.17
N GLY A 336 7.89 -20.19 -6.10
CA GLY A 336 6.71 -21.02 -6.36
C GLY A 336 5.65 -20.90 -5.26
N LEU A 337 4.49 -21.51 -5.50
CA LEU A 337 3.33 -21.48 -4.60
C LEU A 337 3.68 -21.99 -3.20
N ASP A 338 4.36 -23.14 -3.07
CA ASP A 338 4.68 -23.74 -1.76
C ASP A 338 5.51 -22.81 -0.89
N ALA A 339 6.61 -22.27 -1.44
CA ALA A 339 7.48 -21.38 -0.68
C ALA A 339 6.75 -20.11 -0.25
N ALA A 340 5.83 -19.59 -1.08
CA ALA A 340 4.99 -18.45 -0.72
C ALA A 340 3.99 -18.80 0.39
N LEU A 341 3.35 -19.96 0.34
CA LEU A 341 2.41 -20.44 1.34
C LEU A 341 3.11 -20.80 2.66
N ASP A 342 4.31 -21.38 2.62
CA ASP A 342 5.15 -21.66 3.78
C ASP A 342 5.60 -20.36 4.47
N GLU A 343 5.98 -19.34 3.68
CA GLU A 343 6.28 -18.01 4.20
C GLU A 343 5.03 -17.39 4.86
N TYR A 344 3.86 -17.45 4.22
CA TYR A 344 2.60 -17.00 4.81
C TYR A 344 2.27 -17.73 6.11
N ALA A 345 2.32 -19.07 6.12
CA ALA A 345 1.99 -19.88 7.29
C ALA A 345 2.91 -19.56 8.48
N ARG A 346 4.21 -19.37 8.23
CA ARG A 346 5.18 -18.96 9.25
C ARG A 346 4.88 -17.56 9.80
N MET A 347 4.53 -16.60 8.94
CA MET A 347 4.18 -15.25 9.39
C MET A 347 2.84 -15.21 10.13
N ARG A 348 1.85 -15.98 9.67
CA ARG A 348 0.56 -16.17 10.33
C ARG A 348 0.69 -16.86 11.69
N GLY A 349 1.63 -17.79 11.83
CA GLY A 349 1.97 -18.43 13.11
C GLY A 349 2.66 -17.46 14.07
N ALA A 350 3.47 -16.53 13.57
CA ALA A 350 4.09 -15.49 14.38
C ALA A 350 3.10 -14.38 14.79
N ASP A 351 2.21 -13.98 13.89
CA ASP A 351 1.13 -13.00 14.12
C ASP A 351 -0.24 -13.61 13.76
N PRO A 352 -0.96 -14.15 14.76
CA PRO A 352 -2.28 -14.78 14.57
C PRO A 352 -3.41 -13.83 14.14
N TRP A 353 -3.15 -12.53 13.98
CA TRP A 353 -4.12 -11.55 13.46
C TRP A 353 -3.72 -10.98 12.11
N LEU A 354 -2.58 -11.40 11.55
CA LEU A 354 -2.16 -11.07 10.19
C LEU A 354 -3.26 -11.46 9.17
N ARG A 355 -3.81 -10.46 8.48
CA ARG A 355 -4.87 -10.67 7.48
C ARG A 355 -4.32 -11.02 6.11
N THR A 356 -3.25 -10.38 5.69
CA THR A 356 -2.65 -10.57 4.38
C THR A 356 -1.14 -10.59 4.46
N TRP A 357 -0.50 -11.33 3.55
CA TRP A 357 0.94 -11.30 3.36
C TRP A 357 1.28 -11.16 1.88
N PRO A 358 2.27 -10.33 1.52
CA PRO A 358 2.68 -10.20 0.15
C PRO A 358 3.36 -11.48 -0.36
N VAL A 359 3.06 -11.82 -1.60
CA VAL A 359 3.66 -12.94 -2.33
C VAL A 359 4.16 -12.47 -3.69
N LEU A 360 5.19 -13.13 -4.20
CA LEU A 360 5.73 -12.91 -5.55
C LEU A 360 5.84 -14.28 -6.22
N LEU A 361 4.79 -14.66 -6.95
CA LEU A 361 4.63 -15.97 -7.54
C LEU A 361 5.26 -16.02 -8.92
N ASP A 362 6.19 -16.96 -9.13
CA ASP A 362 6.85 -17.16 -10.41
C ASP A 362 6.07 -18.10 -11.34
N ALA A 363 6.17 -17.84 -12.64
CA ALA A 363 5.67 -18.70 -13.71
C ALA A 363 4.21 -19.18 -13.55
N VAL A 364 3.32 -18.31 -13.06
CA VAL A 364 1.89 -18.63 -12.93
C VAL A 364 1.08 -18.15 -14.13
N THR A 365 0.06 -18.91 -14.50
CA THR A 365 -0.86 -18.57 -15.61
C THR A 365 -2.23 -18.20 -15.04
N PRO A 366 -2.70 -16.94 -15.21
CA PRO A 366 -4.08 -16.57 -14.93
C PRO A 366 -5.03 -17.43 -15.74
N THR A 367 -5.98 -18.07 -15.06
CA THR A 367 -6.91 -19.04 -15.66
C THR A 367 -8.33 -18.78 -15.15
N ASP A 368 -9.29 -18.70 -16.07
CA ASP A 368 -10.72 -18.66 -15.78
C ASP A 368 -11.32 -20.06 -15.96
N SER A 369 -12.29 -20.38 -15.10
CA SER A 369 -13.01 -21.65 -15.10
C SER A 369 -14.45 -21.44 -14.65
N GLU A 370 -15.29 -22.47 -14.76
CA GLU A 370 -16.67 -22.42 -14.27
C GLU A 370 -16.74 -22.14 -12.76
N ASP A 371 -15.73 -22.60 -12.00
CA ASP A 371 -15.63 -22.45 -10.54
C ASP A 371 -14.95 -21.13 -10.11
N GLY A 372 -14.63 -20.25 -11.07
CA GLY A 372 -14.04 -18.94 -10.81
C GLY A 372 -12.63 -18.75 -11.39
N TRP A 373 -11.91 -17.79 -10.82
CA TRP A 373 -10.63 -17.30 -11.32
C TRP A 373 -9.47 -17.81 -10.49
N TYR A 374 -8.37 -18.17 -11.14
CA TYR A 374 -7.21 -18.78 -10.51
C TYR A 374 -5.88 -18.27 -11.10
N VAL A 375 -4.81 -18.43 -10.34
CA VAL A 375 -3.44 -18.48 -10.87
C VAL A 375 -2.92 -19.91 -10.76
N VAL A 376 -2.47 -20.47 -11.89
CA VAL A 376 -2.07 -21.88 -12.01
C VAL A 376 -0.58 -21.99 -12.24
N ASP A 377 0.11 -22.79 -11.44
CA ASP A 377 1.55 -23.04 -11.57
C ASP A 377 1.85 -24.11 -12.66
N PRO A 378 3.12 -24.29 -13.06
CA PRO A 378 3.48 -25.26 -14.10
C PRO A 378 3.20 -26.72 -13.73
N SER A 379 2.98 -27.03 -12.44
CA SER A 379 2.60 -28.36 -11.96
C SER A 379 1.08 -28.58 -11.94
N GLY A 380 0.29 -27.58 -12.34
CA GLY A 380 -1.16 -27.64 -12.37
C GLY A 380 -1.85 -27.28 -11.05
N ARG A 381 -1.11 -26.75 -10.06
CA ARG A 381 -1.70 -26.31 -8.80
C ARG A 381 -2.22 -24.89 -8.93
N ALA A 382 -3.34 -24.62 -8.27
CA ALA A 382 -4.06 -23.38 -8.43
C ALA A 382 -4.28 -22.67 -7.09
N LEU A 383 -4.19 -21.34 -7.10
CA LEU A 383 -4.68 -20.48 -6.02
C LEU A 383 -5.83 -19.61 -6.52
N PRO A 384 -6.93 -19.45 -5.76
CA PRO A 384 -8.02 -18.55 -6.13
C PRO A 384 -7.54 -17.11 -6.32
N LEU A 385 -8.11 -16.42 -7.30
CA LEU A 385 -7.77 -15.05 -7.67
C LEU A 385 -8.91 -14.09 -7.29
N ALA A 386 -8.64 -13.23 -6.31
CA ALA A 386 -9.52 -12.14 -5.91
C ALA A 386 -9.38 -10.93 -6.86
N GLY A 387 -10.29 -9.98 -6.71
CA GLY A 387 -10.34 -8.73 -7.49
C GLY A 387 -11.69 -8.54 -8.19
N ASP A 388 -11.90 -7.33 -8.69
CA ASP A 388 -13.01 -7.07 -9.60
C ASP A 388 -12.74 -7.70 -10.98
N ASP A 389 -13.79 -7.83 -11.78
CA ASP A 389 -13.71 -8.40 -13.13
C ASP A 389 -12.72 -7.62 -14.01
N ASP A 390 -12.69 -6.28 -13.86
CA ASP A 390 -11.79 -5.40 -14.60
C ASP A 390 -10.32 -5.77 -14.37
N SER A 391 -9.92 -6.00 -13.12
CA SER A 391 -8.56 -6.35 -12.73
C SER A 391 -8.19 -7.76 -13.22
N ARG A 392 -9.12 -8.72 -13.11
CA ARG A 392 -8.94 -10.10 -13.56
C ARG A 392 -8.77 -10.18 -15.08
N TRP A 393 -9.63 -9.51 -15.84
CA TRP A 393 -9.53 -9.47 -17.30
C TRP A 393 -8.27 -8.77 -17.79
N ARG A 394 -7.82 -7.70 -17.12
CA ARG A 394 -6.53 -7.06 -17.42
C ARG A 394 -5.37 -8.03 -17.21
N LEU A 395 -5.36 -8.78 -16.11
CA LEU A 395 -4.34 -9.78 -15.83
C LEU A 395 -4.27 -10.83 -16.95
N HIS A 396 -5.42 -11.34 -17.39
CA HIS A 396 -5.53 -12.29 -18.51
C HIS A 396 -5.04 -11.71 -19.83
N ALA A 397 -5.51 -10.51 -20.19
CA ALA A 397 -5.15 -9.85 -21.45
C ALA A 397 -3.64 -9.59 -21.55
N VAL A 398 -3.01 -9.23 -20.43
CA VAL A 398 -1.56 -8.98 -20.36
C VAL A 398 -0.77 -10.28 -20.38
N ALA A 399 -1.21 -11.30 -19.65
CA ALA A 399 -0.54 -12.60 -19.65
C ALA A 399 -0.63 -13.30 -21.01
N GLY A 400 -1.73 -13.11 -21.75
CA GLY A 400 -1.93 -13.70 -23.08
C GLY A 400 -1.87 -15.23 -23.06
N GLY A 401 -2.30 -15.85 -21.96
CA GLY A 401 -2.22 -17.30 -21.73
C GLY A 401 -0.81 -17.84 -21.47
N ARG A 402 0.17 -16.97 -21.22
CA ARG A 402 1.56 -17.37 -20.93
C ARG A 402 1.86 -17.29 -19.43
N PRO A 403 2.79 -18.09 -18.91
CA PRO A 403 3.30 -17.93 -17.55
C PRO A 403 3.89 -16.54 -17.33
N VAL A 404 3.52 -15.93 -16.21
CA VAL A 404 3.95 -14.59 -15.78
C VAL A 404 4.35 -14.62 -14.30
N THR A 405 5.11 -13.62 -13.86
CA THR A 405 5.37 -13.43 -12.42
C THR A 405 4.33 -12.45 -11.87
N VAL A 406 3.66 -12.79 -10.77
CA VAL A 406 2.59 -11.97 -10.17
C VAL A 406 2.97 -11.60 -8.75
N CYS A 407 2.95 -10.30 -8.43
CA CYS A 407 2.99 -9.83 -7.05
C CYS A 407 1.57 -9.57 -6.57
N GLY A 408 1.24 -10.01 -5.36
CA GLY A 408 -0.09 -9.85 -4.78
C GLY A 408 -0.06 -9.96 -3.26
N ASP A 409 -1.21 -9.73 -2.64
CA ASP A 409 -1.44 -10.02 -1.23
C ASP A 409 -2.25 -11.32 -1.14
N TRP A 410 -1.74 -12.33 -0.43
CA TRP A 410 -2.47 -13.56 -0.10
C TRP A 410 -3.15 -13.39 1.25
N ASP A 411 -4.46 -13.63 1.31
CA ASP A 411 -5.26 -13.48 2.53
C ASP A 411 -5.50 -14.80 3.31
N GLY A 412 -5.00 -15.92 2.79
CA GLY A 412 -5.28 -17.26 3.30
C GLY A 412 -6.30 -18.04 2.47
N THR A 413 -7.05 -17.36 1.62
CA THR A 413 -8.12 -17.92 0.78
C THR A 413 -7.96 -17.57 -0.70
N ALA A 414 -7.58 -16.33 -1.01
CA ALA A 414 -7.41 -15.84 -2.36
C ALA A 414 -6.23 -14.86 -2.48
N LEU A 415 -5.67 -14.81 -3.68
CA LEU A 415 -4.63 -13.88 -4.06
C LEU A 415 -5.29 -12.61 -4.62
N THR A 416 -5.04 -11.46 -4.00
CA THR A 416 -5.36 -10.16 -4.62
C THR A 416 -4.13 -9.68 -5.38
N PRO A 417 -4.14 -9.68 -6.72
CA PRO A 417 -2.97 -9.34 -7.48
C PRO A 417 -2.80 -7.80 -7.47
N VAL A 418 -1.55 -7.33 -7.40
CA VAL A 418 -1.21 -5.89 -7.34
C VAL A 418 -0.26 -5.44 -8.44
N SER A 419 0.54 -6.35 -8.98
CA SER A 419 1.33 -6.11 -10.18
C SER A 419 1.66 -7.42 -10.89
N LEU A 420 1.97 -7.31 -12.18
CA LEU A 420 2.40 -8.40 -13.03
C LEU A 420 3.70 -8.02 -13.73
N PHE A 421 4.60 -8.99 -13.86
CA PHE A 421 5.87 -8.85 -14.56
C PHE A 421 5.92 -9.79 -15.76
N THR A 422 6.15 -9.21 -16.94
CA THR A 422 6.24 -9.95 -18.20
C THR A 422 7.18 -9.21 -19.16
N GLY A 423 8.01 -9.95 -19.91
CA GLY A 423 8.91 -9.36 -20.92
C GLY A 423 9.87 -8.27 -20.39
N GLY A 424 10.25 -8.32 -19.11
CA GLY A 424 11.08 -7.30 -18.47
C GLY A 424 10.33 -6.00 -18.08
N GLN A 425 9.00 -6.00 -18.16
CA GLN A 425 8.15 -4.86 -17.84
C GLN A 425 7.30 -5.12 -16.58
N VAL A 426 6.93 -4.05 -15.88
CA VAL A 426 6.06 -4.09 -14.69
C VAL A 426 4.72 -3.42 -15.00
N MET A 427 3.62 -4.12 -14.78
CA MET A 427 2.27 -3.60 -14.93
C MET A 427 1.57 -3.54 -13.58
N THR A 428 0.96 -2.40 -13.26
CA THR A 428 0.22 -2.15 -12.03
C THR A 428 -1.19 -1.68 -12.36
N TRP A 429 -2.14 -1.86 -11.43
CA TRP A 429 -3.53 -1.41 -11.56
C TRP A 429 -4.10 -0.92 -10.23
#